data_AF-A0A7V9V9Z7-F1
#
_entry.id   AF-A0A7V9V9Z7-F1
#
_cell.length_a   1.000
_cell.length_b   1.000
_cell.length_c   1.000
_cell.angle_alpha   90.00
_cell.angle_beta   90.00
_cell.angle_gamma   90.00
#
_symmetry.space_group_name_H-M   'P 1'
#
loop_
_entity.id
_entity.type
_entity.pdbx_description
1 polymer ?
#
loop_
_entity_poly.entity_id
_entity_poly.type
_entity_poly.pdbx_seq_one_letter_code
_entity_poly.pdbx_strand_id
1 'polypeptide(L)'
;MQIRGWHIDGFGVLHDYRVDDIPAGLTVFSGPNEAGKSTLLAFIRGMMFGFVPGPAGTGQYPPLRGGRHGGEIVLGDQDGTTHVIERYAGRRGVRATREGQPVPDDTLSRLLGGMDRHLFDAVFAFNLADLQALEHLGHAEIQEHLALTGIAGAARSPAEAIRALDARLALVLQDSRPGGRGKRGQDPLDALTARLDRARAAAAAYDDVRREEAEAQDRITALGGDVRSARASTERATLSVRLWPAWQARREAVADLGRVSHDDAVAASAA
;
A
#
# COMPACT_ATOMS: atom_id res chain seq x y z
N MET A 1 12.79 -3.73 -5.83
CA MET A 1 13.14 -2.29 -5.95
C MET A 1 13.06 -1.63 -4.58
N GLN A 2 14.09 -0.87 -4.20
CA GLN A 2 14.15 -0.06 -2.97
C GLN A 2 14.67 1.36 -3.31
N ILE A 3 14.13 2.42 -2.70
CA ILE A 3 14.71 3.77 -2.80
C ILE A 3 15.90 3.89 -1.84
N ARG A 4 17.08 4.25 -2.35
CA ARG A 4 18.32 4.44 -1.57
C ARG A 4 18.68 5.90 -1.33
N GLY A 5 18.11 6.82 -2.11
CA GLY A 5 18.41 8.24 -1.98
C GLY A 5 17.84 9.06 -3.12
N TRP A 6 18.04 10.37 -3.07
CA TRP A 6 17.66 11.31 -4.10
C TRP A 6 18.45 12.61 -4.00
N HIS A 7 18.48 13.33 -5.12
CA HIS A 7 18.89 14.73 -5.16
C HIS A 7 17.80 15.52 -5.89
N ILE A 8 17.30 16.58 -5.26
CA ILE A 8 16.29 17.47 -5.82
C ILE A 8 16.99 18.77 -6.20
N ASP A 9 17.08 19.05 -7.50
CA ASP A 9 17.61 20.32 -8.02
C ASP A 9 16.62 21.44 -7.67
N GLY A 10 15.35 21.28 -8.07
CA GLY A 10 14.25 22.13 -7.62
C GLY A 10 12.87 21.47 -7.78
N PHE A 11 12.04 21.51 -6.74
CA PHE A 11 10.66 21.00 -6.78
C PHE A 11 9.81 21.60 -5.66
N GLY A 12 8.84 22.46 -6.00
CA GLY A 12 8.06 23.19 -5.00
C GLY A 12 8.96 23.99 -4.05
N VAL A 13 8.85 23.74 -2.74
CA VAL A 13 9.66 24.39 -1.69
C VAL A 13 11.06 23.77 -1.53
N LEU A 14 11.34 22.64 -2.19
CA LEU A 14 12.61 21.92 -2.09
C LEU A 14 13.57 22.43 -3.16
N HIS A 15 14.80 22.72 -2.78
CA HIS A 15 15.88 23.21 -3.64
C HIS A 15 17.21 22.67 -3.11
N ASP A 16 18.04 22.14 -4.01
CA ASP A 16 19.32 21.52 -3.70
C ASP A 16 19.25 20.57 -2.48
N TYR A 17 18.22 19.72 -2.46
CA TYR A 17 17.93 18.85 -1.34
C TYR A 17 18.41 17.42 -1.63
N ARG A 18 19.43 16.98 -0.90
CA ARG A 18 20.05 15.66 -1.06
C ARG A 18 19.81 14.78 0.16
N VAL A 19 19.47 13.52 -0.09
CA VAL A 19 19.48 12.44 0.90
C VAL A 19 20.13 11.24 0.25
N ASP A 20 21.21 10.77 0.86
CA ASP A 20 21.94 9.57 0.45
C ASP A 20 21.75 8.47 1.52
N ASP A 21 21.99 7.21 1.15
CA ASP A 21 22.04 6.05 2.06
C ASP A 21 20.81 5.84 2.97
N ILE A 22 19.62 5.90 2.38
CA ILE A 22 18.37 5.53 3.07
C ILE A 22 18.45 4.05 3.46
N PRO A 23 18.33 3.72 4.76
CA PRO A 23 18.47 2.37 5.25
C PRO A 23 17.32 1.47 4.80
N ALA A 24 17.56 0.17 4.80
CA ALA A 24 16.48 -0.82 4.65
C ALA A 24 15.56 -0.82 5.88
N GLY A 25 14.27 -1.08 5.66
CA GLY A 25 13.26 -1.14 6.70
C GLY A 25 12.46 0.16 6.85
N LEU A 26 11.94 0.40 8.04
CA LEU A 26 11.07 1.54 8.32
C LEU A 26 11.89 2.83 8.44
N THR A 27 11.68 3.76 7.51
CA THR A 27 12.26 5.11 7.56
C THR A 27 11.16 6.13 7.82
N VAL A 28 11.34 6.97 8.86
CA VAL A 28 10.37 8.00 9.26
C VAL A 28 10.92 9.39 8.97
N PHE A 29 10.23 10.15 8.12
CA PHE A 29 10.55 11.56 7.85
C PHE A 29 9.66 12.46 8.72
N SER A 30 10.27 13.13 9.69
CA SER A 30 9.57 14.03 10.62
C SER A 30 9.98 15.48 10.42
N GLY A 31 9.04 16.39 10.63
CA GLY A 31 9.27 17.84 10.57
C GLY A 31 7.96 18.62 10.73
N PRO A 32 8.03 19.95 10.88
CA PRO A 32 6.85 20.81 10.98
C PRO A 32 5.89 20.67 9.78
N ASN A 33 4.66 21.14 9.93
CA ASN A 33 3.80 21.37 8.78
C ASN A 33 4.51 22.30 7.79
N GLU A 34 4.24 22.11 6.49
CA GLU A 34 4.86 22.90 5.41
C GLU A 34 6.38 22.72 5.24
N ALA A 35 7.03 21.84 6.02
CA ALA A 35 8.44 21.49 5.84
C ALA A 35 8.75 20.77 4.50
N GLY A 36 7.75 20.55 3.65
CA GLY A 36 7.92 19.95 2.33
C GLY A 36 7.75 18.43 2.28
N LYS A 37 7.19 17.79 3.32
CA LYS A 37 6.95 16.32 3.35
C LYS A 37 6.04 15.85 2.21
N SER A 38 4.89 16.51 2.01
CA SER A 38 3.98 16.20 0.89
C SER A 38 4.62 16.53 -0.47
N THR A 39 5.45 17.58 -0.52
CA THR A 39 6.22 17.98 -1.70
C THR A 39 7.26 16.91 -2.07
N LEU A 40 7.92 16.30 -1.08
CA LEU A 40 8.87 15.21 -1.28
C LEU A 40 8.17 13.96 -1.83
N LEU A 41 7.01 13.60 -1.27
CA LEU A 41 6.21 12.47 -1.80
C LEU A 41 5.78 12.72 -3.25
N ALA A 42 5.34 13.93 -3.57
CA ALA A 42 4.99 14.32 -4.94
C ALA A 42 6.19 14.28 -5.89
N PHE A 43 7.39 14.67 -5.42
CA PHE A 43 8.64 14.54 -6.17
C PHE A 43 8.94 13.07 -6.50
N ILE A 44 8.90 12.18 -5.50
CA ILE A 44 9.17 10.74 -5.68
C ILE A 44 8.20 10.14 -6.72
N ARG A 45 6.90 10.45 -6.61
CA ARG A 45 5.90 10.03 -7.60
C ARG A 45 6.22 10.57 -9.00
N GLY A 46 6.63 11.84 -9.08
CA GLY A 46 7.05 12.48 -10.30
C GLY A 46 8.26 11.82 -10.96
N MET A 47 9.24 11.39 -10.17
CA MET A 47 10.42 10.67 -10.66
C MET A 47 10.03 9.31 -11.27
N MET A 48 9.16 8.55 -10.58
CA MET A 48 8.72 7.22 -11.02
C MET A 48 7.79 7.28 -12.24
N PHE A 49 6.75 8.11 -12.21
CA PHE A 49 5.65 8.06 -13.21
C PHE A 49 5.57 9.30 -14.12
N GLY A 50 6.43 10.29 -13.89
CA GLY A 50 6.38 11.56 -14.60
C GLY A 50 5.66 12.65 -13.82
N PHE A 51 6.09 13.90 -14.06
CA PHE A 51 5.51 15.08 -13.42
C PHE A 51 4.15 15.40 -14.03
N VAL A 52 3.16 15.68 -13.17
CA VAL A 52 1.81 16.09 -13.62
C VAL A 52 1.90 17.49 -14.22
N PRO A 53 1.24 17.75 -15.35
CA PRO A 53 1.04 19.12 -15.82
C PRO A 53 0.21 19.91 -14.81
N GLY A 54 0.71 21.05 -14.38
CA GLY A 54 -0.01 22.05 -13.61
C GLY A 54 -0.75 23.06 -14.52
N PRO A 55 -1.38 24.07 -13.91
CA PRO A 55 -2.07 25.13 -14.64
C PRO A 55 -1.12 25.84 -15.62
N ALA A 56 -1.64 26.22 -16.79
CA ALA A 56 -0.90 26.91 -17.85
C ALA A 56 0.36 26.17 -18.37
N GLY A 57 0.43 24.84 -18.22
CA GLY A 57 1.56 24.03 -18.72
C GLY A 57 2.82 24.11 -17.87
N THR A 58 2.78 24.83 -16.74
CA THR A 58 3.81 24.73 -15.70
C THR A 58 3.72 23.35 -15.04
N GLY A 59 4.83 22.70 -14.67
CA GLY A 59 4.76 21.45 -13.93
C GLY A 59 4.07 21.63 -12.57
N GLN A 60 3.34 20.62 -12.10
CA GLN A 60 2.86 20.61 -10.71
C GLN A 60 4.07 20.76 -9.78
N TYR A 61 3.99 21.67 -8.79
CA TYR A 61 5.09 22.09 -7.91
C TYR A 61 6.27 22.75 -8.66
N PRO A 62 6.09 23.93 -9.29
CA PRO A 62 7.22 24.66 -9.86
C PRO A 62 8.28 24.97 -8.79
N PRO A 63 9.57 25.07 -9.16
CA PRO A 63 10.64 25.31 -8.21
C PRO A 63 10.53 26.74 -7.65
N LEU A 64 10.09 26.88 -6.40
CA LEU A 64 9.84 28.18 -5.76
C LEU A 64 11.11 28.81 -5.19
N ARG A 65 12.15 28.00 -4.95
CA ARG A 65 13.43 28.41 -4.33
C ARG A 65 14.63 28.33 -5.27
N GLY A 66 14.38 28.17 -6.58
CA GLY A 66 15.43 28.03 -7.59
C GLY A 66 15.65 26.58 -8.03
N GLY A 67 16.65 26.37 -8.88
CA GLY A 67 16.98 25.07 -9.45
C GLY A 67 16.14 24.69 -10.66
N ARG A 68 16.53 23.61 -11.34
CA ARG A 68 15.75 23.04 -12.46
C ARG A 68 14.65 22.14 -11.91
N HIS A 69 13.45 22.22 -12.49
CA HIS A 69 12.32 21.39 -12.06
C HIS A 69 12.62 19.91 -12.31
N GLY A 70 12.93 19.18 -11.24
CA GLY A 70 13.36 17.79 -11.31
C GLY A 70 14.58 17.49 -10.45
N GLY A 71 15.24 16.38 -10.77
CA GLY A 71 16.36 15.86 -10.01
C GLY A 71 16.64 14.40 -10.34
N GLU A 72 17.11 13.68 -9.33
CA GLU A 72 17.63 12.32 -9.44
C GLU A 72 17.11 11.46 -8.28
N ILE A 73 16.81 10.19 -8.55
CA ILE A 73 16.47 9.19 -7.54
C ILE A 73 17.36 7.97 -7.70
N VAL A 74 17.86 7.46 -6.57
CA VAL A 74 18.71 6.28 -6.51
C VAL A 74 17.87 5.09 -6.10
N LEU A 75 17.85 4.06 -6.94
CA LEU A 75 17.08 2.84 -6.76
C LEU A 75 18.03 1.64 -6.65
N GLY A 76 17.78 0.78 -5.66
CA GLY A 76 18.43 -0.52 -5.53
C GLY A 76 17.54 -1.64 -6.05
N ASP A 77 18.13 -2.59 -6.78
CA ASP A 77 17.49 -3.84 -7.15
C ASP A 77 17.70 -4.94 -6.09
N GLN A 78 16.97 -6.05 -6.20
CA GLN A 78 17.08 -7.20 -5.30
C GLN A 78 18.50 -7.81 -5.30
N ASP A 79 19.18 -7.73 -6.44
CA ASP A 79 20.55 -8.21 -6.63
C ASP A 79 21.61 -7.22 -6.12
N GLY A 80 21.20 -6.13 -5.46
CA GLY A 80 22.11 -5.10 -4.94
C GLY A 80 22.62 -4.11 -5.99
N THR A 81 22.27 -4.28 -7.26
CA THR A 81 22.59 -3.34 -8.34
C THR A 81 21.97 -1.96 -8.05
N THR A 82 22.74 -0.89 -8.26
CA THR A 82 22.27 0.48 -8.09
C THR A 82 21.98 1.16 -9.42
N HIS A 83 20.81 1.77 -9.50
CA HIS A 83 20.33 2.56 -10.63
C HIS A 83 20.12 4.01 -10.21
N VAL A 84 20.55 4.96 -11.05
CA VAL A 84 20.27 6.38 -10.87
C VAL A 84 19.35 6.82 -12.00
N ILE A 85 18.20 7.38 -11.62
CA ILE A 85 17.17 7.85 -12.54
C ILE A 85 17.11 9.36 -12.45
N GLU A 86 17.44 10.05 -13.55
CA GLU A 86 17.33 11.49 -13.69
C GLU A 86 16.07 11.86 -14.49
N ARG A 87 15.32 12.83 -14.00
CA ARG A 87 14.13 13.36 -14.68
C ARG A 87 14.02 14.86 -14.42
N TYR A 88 13.84 15.62 -15.48
CA TYR A 88 13.62 17.07 -15.46
C TYR A 88 12.42 17.43 -16.32
N ALA A 89 11.60 18.39 -15.89
CA ALA A 89 10.50 18.88 -16.70
C ALA A 89 11.00 19.55 -17.99
N GLY A 90 10.20 19.44 -19.05
CA GLY A 90 10.56 19.91 -20.39
C GLY A 90 11.46 18.96 -21.19
N ARG A 91 12.11 17.98 -20.55
CA ARG A 91 12.82 16.90 -21.24
C ARG A 91 11.89 15.72 -21.48
N ARG A 92 11.87 15.20 -22.72
CA ARG A 92 11.18 13.95 -23.04
C ARG A 92 12.01 12.77 -22.55
N GLY A 93 11.40 11.88 -21.77
CA GLY A 93 12.02 10.66 -21.26
C GLY A 93 12.73 10.82 -19.91
N VAL A 94 13.31 9.73 -19.45
CA VAL A 94 14.19 9.66 -18.27
C VAL A 94 15.59 9.29 -18.72
N ARG A 95 16.62 9.80 -18.02
CA ARG A 95 17.96 9.23 -18.17
C ARG A 95 18.15 8.24 -17.03
N ALA A 96 18.49 7.01 -17.37
CA ALA A 96 18.82 6.00 -16.39
C ALA A 96 20.30 5.62 -16.54
N THR A 97 20.99 5.46 -15.41
CA THR A 97 22.31 4.84 -15.35
C THR A 97 22.29 3.66 -14.40
N ARG A 98 23.11 2.65 -14.68
CA ARG A 98 23.38 1.50 -13.83
C ARG A 98 24.87 1.53 -13.50
N GLU A 99 25.22 1.68 -12.23
CA GLU A 99 26.62 1.78 -11.80
C GLU A 99 27.45 2.82 -12.60
N GLY A 100 26.81 3.95 -12.93
CA GLY A 100 27.41 5.03 -13.71
C GLY A 100 27.40 4.83 -15.23
N GLN A 101 26.97 3.67 -15.74
CA GLN A 101 26.85 3.41 -17.18
C GLN A 101 25.43 3.72 -17.69
N PRO A 102 25.26 4.41 -18.83
CA PRO A 102 23.94 4.63 -19.41
C PRO A 102 23.21 3.32 -19.73
N VAL A 103 21.93 3.27 -19.40
CA VAL A 103 21.05 2.14 -19.73
C VAL A 103 19.85 2.62 -20.53
N PRO A 104 19.13 1.72 -21.24
CA PRO A 104 18.01 2.11 -22.08
C PRO A 104 16.87 2.77 -21.29
N ASP A 105 16.15 3.68 -21.94
CA ASP A 105 15.05 4.48 -21.36
C ASP A 105 13.92 3.64 -20.76
N ASP A 106 13.77 2.37 -21.16
CA ASP A 106 12.77 1.43 -20.65
C ASP A 106 13.12 0.84 -19.27
N THR A 107 14.32 1.12 -18.77
CA THR A 107 14.85 0.49 -17.55
C THR A 107 14.01 0.84 -16.33
N LEU A 108 13.54 2.08 -16.22
CA LEU A 108 12.65 2.49 -15.14
C LEU A 108 11.35 1.68 -15.17
N SER A 109 10.73 1.51 -16.35
CA SER A 109 9.50 0.73 -16.50
C SER A 109 9.70 -0.75 -16.11
N ARG A 110 10.88 -1.31 -16.40
CA ARG A 110 11.25 -2.67 -15.99
C ARG A 110 11.47 -2.77 -14.48
N LEU A 111 12.15 -1.81 -13.86
CA LEU A 111 12.36 -1.75 -12.40
C LEU A 111 11.03 -1.59 -11.64
N LEU A 112 10.07 -0.88 -12.22
CA LEU A 112 8.72 -0.74 -11.68
C LEU A 112 7.86 -1.99 -11.92
N GLY A 113 8.30 -2.96 -12.71
CA GLY A 113 7.57 -4.22 -12.93
C GLY A 113 6.20 -4.03 -13.58
N GLY A 114 6.01 -2.98 -14.38
CA GLY A 114 4.70 -2.66 -14.96
C GLY A 114 3.73 -1.94 -14.03
N MET A 115 4.16 -1.58 -12.81
CA MET A 115 3.39 -0.72 -11.91
C MET A 115 3.14 0.64 -12.57
N ASP A 116 1.87 1.03 -12.61
CA ASP A 116 1.48 2.37 -13.01
C ASP A 116 1.29 3.28 -11.77
N ARG A 117 1.05 4.56 -12.04
CA ARG A 117 0.86 5.56 -10.99
C ARG A 117 -0.35 5.27 -10.12
N HIS A 118 -1.44 4.79 -10.73
CA HIS A 118 -2.68 4.53 -10.02
C HIS A 118 -2.47 3.41 -8.99
N LEU A 119 -1.81 2.33 -9.40
CA LEU A 119 -1.43 1.23 -8.52
C LEU A 119 -0.48 1.68 -7.41
N PHE A 120 0.49 2.55 -7.72
CA PHE A 120 1.39 3.10 -6.71
C PHE A 120 0.65 3.92 -5.65
N ASP A 121 -0.23 4.82 -6.08
CA ASP A 121 -1.02 5.66 -5.19
C ASP A 121 -1.99 4.81 -4.34
N ALA A 122 -2.55 3.74 -4.91
CA ALA A 122 -3.50 2.85 -4.22
C ALA A 122 -2.86 1.86 -3.24
N VAL A 123 -1.62 1.40 -3.50
CA VAL A 123 -1.00 0.27 -2.76
C VAL A 123 0.20 0.70 -1.90
N PHE A 124 0.97 1.70 -2.35
CA PHE A 124 2.26 2.03 -1.74
C PHE A 124 2.30 3.41 -1.07
N ALA A 125 1.27 4.25 -1.26
CA ALA A 125 1.28 5.62 -0.80
C ALA A 125 -0.06 6.07 -0.19
N PHE A 126 -0.44 5.44 0.92
CA PHE A 126 -1.61 5.84 1.72
C PHE A 126 -1.36 7.18 2.42
N ASN A 127 -2.32 8.10 2.28
CA ASN A 127 -2.38 9.34 3.03
C ASN A 127 -3.31 9.20 4.27
N LEU A 128 -3.38 10.23 5.12
CA LEU A 128 -4.22 10.18 6.32
C LEU A 128 -5.72 10.08 6.00
N ALA A 129 -6.19 10.71 4.94
CA ALA A 129 -7.56 10.57 4.47
C ALA A 129 -7.81 9.17 3.91
N ASP A 130 -6.82 8.50 3.31
CA ASP A 130 -6.93 7.10 2.87
C ASP A 130 -7.02 6.16 4.08
N LEU A 131 -6.29 6.45 5.17
CA LEU A 131 -6.41 5.72 6.44
C LEU A 131 -7.77 5.93 7.11
N GLN A 132 -8.31 7.15 7.07
CA GLN A 132 -9.64 7.45 7.58
C GLN A 132 -10.75 6.88 6.69
N ALA A 133 -10.53 6.83 5.37
CA ALA A 133 -11.39 6.13 4.43
C ALA A 133 -11.31 4.62 4.68
N LEU A 134 -10.14 4.04 4.95
CA LEU A 134 -9.96 2.64 5.34
C LEU A 134 -10.76 2.24 6.59
N GLU A 135 -10.98 3.17 7.54
CA GLU A 135 -11.89 2.94 8.68
C GLU A 135 -13.37 2.87 8.28
N HIS A 136 -13.75 3.45 7.13
CA HIS A 136 -15.13 3.51 6.61
C HIS A 136 -15.36 2.61 5.38
N LEU A 137 -14.31 2.13 4.72
CA LEU A 137 -14.34 1.21 3.59
C LEU A 137 -14.66 -0.19 4.11
N GLY A 138 -15.74 -0.78 3.60
CA GLY A 138 -16.07 -2.17 3.88
C GLY A 138 -14.93 -3.08 3.40
N HIS A 139 -14.75 -4.24 4.05
CA HIS A 139 -13.71 -5.22 3.71
C HIS A 139 -13.65 -5.59 2.21
N ALA A 140 -14.73 -5.41 1.46
CA ALA A 140 -14.81 -5.64 0.02
C ALA A 140 -13.95 -4.68 -0.82
N GLU A 141 -13.90 -3.37 -0.52
CA GLU A 141 -13.11 -2.39 -1.30
C GLU A 141 -11.61 -2.51 -1.00
N ILE A 142 -11.27 -2.86 0.24
CA ILE A 142 -9.88 -3.17 0.63
C ILE A 142 -9.41 -4.45 -0.07
N GLN A 143 -10.27 -5.47 -0.16
CA GLN A 143 -9.99 -6.69 -0.92
C GLN A 143 -9.91 -6.44 -2.42
N GLU A 144 -10.73 -5.56 -2.99
CA GLU A 144 -10.63 -5.17 -4.41
C GLU A 144 -9.29 -4.47 -4.69
N HIS A 145 -8.89 -3.53 -3.83
CA HIS A 145 -7.59 -2.85 -3.92
C HIS A 145 -6.40 -3.80 -3.76
N LEU A 146 -6.49 -4.81 -2.88
CA LEU A 146 -5.44 -5.85 -2.74
C LEU A 146 -5.51 -6.92 -3.83
N ALA A 147 -6.69 -7.20 -4.40
CA ALA A 147 -6.84 -8.12 -5.53
C ALA A 147 -6.21 -7.52 -6.79
N LEU A 148 -6.27 -6.20 -6.97
CA LEU A 148 -5.50 -5.48 -7.98
C LEU A 148 -3.98 -5.74 -7.83
N THR A 149 -3.47 -5.93 -6.60
CA THR A 149 -2.08 -6.29 -6.30
C THR A 149 -1.70 -7.71 -6.75
N GLY A 150 -2.60 -8.69 -6.61
CA GLY A 150 -2.36 -10.08 -7.08
C GLY A 150 -2.41 -10.22 -8.60
N ILE A 151 -3.10 -9.29 -9.27
CA ILE A 151 -3.35 -9.30 -10.71
C ILE A 151 -2.38 -8.39 -11.46
N ALA A 152 -1.88 -7.29 -10.86
CA ALA A 152 -1.01 -6.34 -11.54
C ALA A 152 0.37 -6.90 -11.94
N GLY A 153 0.79 -8.06 -11.39
CA GLY A 153 1.93 -8.82 -11.91
C GLY A 153 1.67 -9.50 -13.26
N ALA A 154 0.41 -9.58 -13.70
CA ALA A 154 -0.01 -10.10 -15.00
C ALA A 154 -0.83 -9.02 -15.73
N ALA A 155 -0.21 -8.39 -16.71
CA ALA A 155 -0.81 -7.33 -17.52
C ALA A 155 -2.29 -7.62 -17.91
N ARG A 156 -3.19 -6.73 -17.46
CA ARG A 156 -4.66 -6.63 -17.65
C ARG A 156 -5.49 -7.22 -16.51
N SER A 157 -6.37 -6.39 -15.96
CA SER A 157 -7.40 -6.85 -15.03
C SER A 157 -8.29 -7.92 -15.70
N PRO A 158 -8.65 -9.02 -15.02
CA PRO A 158 -9.60 -10.01 -15.51
C PRO A 158 -10.92 -9.38 -15.97
N ALA A 159 -11.36 -8.34 -15.26
CA ALA A 159 -12.56 -7.58 -15.62
C ALA A 159 -12.42 -6.84 -16.97
N GLU A 160 -11.27 -6.23 -17.26
CA GLU A 160 -11.02 -5.66 -18.60
C GLU A 160 -10.82 -6.71 -19.67
N ALA A 161 -10.19 -7.84 -19.34
CA ALA A 161 -10.04 -8.95 -20.28
C ALA A 161 -11.41 -9.51 -20.69
N ILE A 162 -12.33 -9.67 -19.73
CA ILE A 162 -13.71 -10.08 -19.97
C ILE A 162 -14.45 -9.02 -20.81
N ARG A 163 -14.40 -7.72 -20.43
CA ARG A 163 -15.03 -6.65 -21.21
C ARG A 163 -14.51 -6.56 -22.65
N ALA A 164 -13.21 -6.75 -22.85
CA ALA A 164 -12.60 -6.75 -24.18
C ALA A 164 -13.03 -7.97 -25.02
N LEU A 165 -13.22 -9.13 -24.38
CA LEU A 165 -13.76 -10.34 -25.02
C LEU A 165 -15.24 -10.15 -25.39
N ASP A 166 -16.05 -9.57 -24.51
CA ASP A 166 -17.47 -9.29 -24.76
C ASP A 166 -17.66 -8.28 -25.91
N ALA A 167 -16.85 -7.21 -25.93
CA ALA A 167 -16.87 -6.23 -27.02
C ALA A 167 -16.48 -6.87 -28.37
N ARG A 168 -15.51 -7.79 -28.36
CA ARG A 168 -15.08 -8.50 -29.57
C ARG A 168 -16.12 -9.53 -30.03
N LEU A 169 -16.82 -10.18 -29.09
CA LEU A 169 -17.94 -11.07 -29.39
C LEU A 169 -19.11 -10.31 -30.02
N ALA A 170 -19.45 -9.13 -29.49
CA ALA A 170 -20.52 -8.29 -30.04
C ALA A 170 -20.26 -7.90 -31.50
N LEU A 171 -19.00 -7.61 -31.86
CA LEU A 171 -18.61 -7.30 -33.24
C LEU A 171 -18.78 -8.50 -34.19
N VAL A 172 -18.42 -9.71 -33.76
CA VAL A 172 -18.58 -10.93 -34.59
C VAL A 172 -20.05 -11.30 -34.77
N LEU A 173 -20.88 -11.08 -33.75
CA LEU A 173 -22.32 -11.33 -33.82
C LEU A 173 -23.04 -10.33 -34.74
N GLN A 174 -22.58 -9.08 -34.82
CA GLN A 174 -23.14 -8.06 -35.72
C GLN A 174 -22.89 -8.34 -37.21
N ASP A 175 -21.78 -9.03 -37.54
CA ASP A 175 -21.44 -9.39 -38.92
C ASP A 175 -22.24 -10.60 -39.44
N SER A 176 -23.03 -11.24 -38.56
CA SER A 176 -23.88 -12.40 -38.87
C SER A 176 -25.34 -11.97 -39.13
N ARG A 177 -25.60 -11.21 -40.20
CA ARG A 177 -26.97 -10.96 -40.66
C ARG A 177 -27.58 -12.21 -41.33
N PRO A 178 -28.91 -12.41 -41.24
CA PRO A 178 -29.57 -13.64 -41.68
C PRO A 178 -29.73 -13.65 -43.20
N GLY A 179 -28.77 -14.24 -43.91
CA GLY A 179 -28.88 -14.37 -45.36
C GLY A 179 -27.59 -14.76 -46.07
N GLY A 180 -26.99 -15.90 -45.74
CA GLY A 180 -25.94 -16.46 -46.59
C GLY A 180 -25.02 -17.48 -45.91
N ARG A 181 -25.11 -18.73 -46.37
CA ARG A 181 -24.15 -19.84 -46.17
C ARG A 181 -24.13 -20.49 -44.77
N GLY A 182 -25.24 -21.14 -44.42
CA GLY A 182 -25.41 -21.95 -43.20
C GLY A 182 -24.63 -23.27 -43.15
N LYS A 183 -23.29 -23.22 -43.19
CA LYS A 183 -22.43 -24.35 -42.74
C LYS A 183 -20.95 -24.02 -42.53
N ARG A 184 -20.44 -22.91 -43.09
CA ARG A 184 -19.01 -22.52 -42.93
C ARG A 184 -18.71 -21.63 -41.71
N GLY A 185 -19.75 -21.06 -41.09
CA GLY A 185 -19.62 -20.19 -39.91
C GLY A 185 -19.99 -20.84 -38.57
N GLN A 186 -20.53 -22.07 -38.57
CA GLN A 186 -20.92 -22.76 -37.33
C GLN A 186 -19.69 -23.37 -36.62
N ASP A 187 -18.75 -23.95 -37.37
CA ASP A 187 -17.54 -24.58 -36.81
C ASP A 187 -16.69 -23.62 -35.94
N PRO A 188 -16.43 -22.36 -36.37
CA PRO A 188 -15.74 -21.38 -35.54
C PRO A 188 -16.56 -20.94 -34.32
N LEU A 189 -17.89 -20.88 -34.43
CA LEU A 189 -18.78 -20.51 -33.34
C LEU A 189 -18.87 -21.60 -32.28
N ASP A 190 -18.92 -22.87 -32.69
CA ASP A 190 -18.92 -24.02 -31.79
C ASP A 190 -17.58 -24.14 -31.06
N ALA A 191 -16.46 -23.91 -31.77
CA ALA A 191 -15.13 -23.85 -31.16
C ALA A 191 -14.97 -22.70 -30.17
N LEU A 192 -15.53 -21.52 -30.47
CA LEU A 192 -15.54 -20.36 -29.57
C LEU A 192 -16.42 -20.62 -28.34
N THR A 193 -17.58 -21.23 -28.52
CA THR A 193 -18.51 -21.59 -27.42
C THR A 193 -17.87 -22.63 -26.50
N ALA A 194 -17.27 -23.68 -27.05
CA ALA A 194 -16.55 -24.69 -26.26
C ALA A 194 -15.32 -24.11 -25.52
N ARG A 195 -14.74 -23.03 -26.03
CA ARG A 195 -13.63 -22.32 -25.38
C ARG A 195 -14.14 -21.37 -24.27
N LEU A 196 -15.30 -20.76 -24.47
CA LEU A 196 -16.02 -19.98 -23.46
C LEU A 196 -16.45 -20.85 -22.29
N ASP A 197 -17.02 -22.03 -22.56
CA ASP A 197 -17.47 -22.94 -21.52
C ASP A 197 -16.31 -23.50 -20.69
N ARG A 198 -15.16 -23.78 -21.33
CA ARG A 198 -13.92 -24.13 -20.62
C ARG A 198 -13.40 -22.99 -19.74
N ALA A 199 -13.46 -21.75 -20.23
CA ALA A 199 -13.06 -20.58 -19.43
C ALA A 199 -14.02 -20.35 -18.25
N ARG A 200 -15.33 -20.56 -18.45
CA ARG A 200 -16.34 -20.49 -17.38
C ARG A 200 -16.17 -21.59 -16.34
N ALA A 201 -15.88 -22.83 -16.76
CA ALA A 201 -15.59 -23.93 -15.84
C ALA A 201 -14.31 -23.68 -15.02
N ALA A 202 -13.27 -23.12 -15.65
CA ALA A 202 -12.05 -22.71 -14.95
C ALA A 202 -12.31 -21.55 -13.96
N ALA A 203 -13.21 -20.61 -14.30
CA ALA A 203 -13.64 -19.55 -13.40
C ALA A 203 -14.50 -20.09 -12.23
N ALA A 204 -15.36 -21.08 -12.46
CA ALA A 204 -16.15 -21.71 -11.39
C ALA A 204 -15.25 -22.46 -10.38
N ALA A 205 -14.19 -23.12 -10.85
CA ALA A 205 -13.19 -23.72 -9.98
C ALA A 205 -12.42 -22.67 -9.15
N TYR A 206 -12.28 -21.45 -9.68
CA TYR A 206 -11.71 -20.33 -8.93
C TYR A 206 -12.65 -19.85 -7.81
N ASP A 207 -13.97 -19.88 -8.02
CA ASP A 207 -14.96 -19.54 -6.98
C ASP A 207 -14.92 -20.51 -5.79
N ASP A 208 -14.66 -21.80 -6.03
CA ASP A 208 -14.46 -22.79 -4.98
C ASP A 208 -13.20 -22.51 -4.16
N VAL A 209 -12.06 -22.26 -4.82
CA VAL A 209 -10.80 -21.89 -4.16
C VAL A 209 -10.93 -20.59 -3.36
N ARG A 210 -11.68 -19.61 -3.87
CA ARG A 210 -11.98 -18.35 -3.18
C ARG A 210 -12.81 -18.55 -1.92
N ARG A 211 -13.73 -19.52 -1.93
CA ARG A 211 -14.53 -19.88 -0.75
C ARG A 211 -13.67 -20.54 0.33
N GLU A 212 -12.81 -21.47 -0.07
CA GLU A 212 -11.86 -22.10 0.85
C GLU A 212 -10.90 -21.07 1.48
N GLU A 213 -10.42 -20.11 0.69
CA GLU A 213 -9.60 -18.99 1.17
C GLU A 213 -10.36 -18.12 2.18
N ALA A 214 -11.62 -17.78 1.90
CA ALA A 214 -12.46 -17.01 2.82
C ALA A 214 -12.68 -17.77 4.15
N GLU A 215 -13.00 -19.06 4.09
CA GLU A 215 -13.15 -19.90 5.28
C GLU A 215 -11.84 -20.04 6.08
N ALA A 216 -10.69 -20.10 5.41
CA ALA A 216 -9.39 -20.08 6.07
C ALA A 216 -9.12 -18.73 6.75
N GLN A 217 -9.49 -17.62 6.11
CA GLN A 217 -9.30 -16.28 6.65
C GLN A 217 -10.19 -16.00 7.87
N ASP A 218 -11.43 -16.48 7.85
CA ASP A 218 -12.35 -16.41 9.00
C ASP A 218 -11.78 -17.20 10.19
N ARG A 219 -11.21 -18.38 9.92
CA ARG A 219 -10.52 -19.19 10.95
C ARG A 219 -9.31 -18.47 11.54
N ILE A 220 -8.48 -17.83 10.71
CA ILE A 220 -7.33 -17.04 11.18
C ILE A 220 -7.80 -15.87 12.06
N THR A 221 -8.89 -15.20 11.67
CA THR A 221 -9.44 -14.07 12.41
C THR A 221 -9.98 -14.50 13.77
N ALA A 222 -10.72 -15.62 13.83
CA ALA A 222 -11.22 -16.21 15.06
C ALA A 222 -10.07 -16.61 16.00
N LEU A 223 -9.08 -17.37 15.49
CA LEU A 223 -7.91 -17.78 16.26
C LEU A 223 -7.09 -16.58 16.77
N GLY A 224 -6.96 -15.53 15.97
CA GLY A 224 -6.31 -14.29 16.39
C GLY A 224 -7.05 -13.59 17.54
N GLY A 225 -8.39 -13.63 17.53
CA GLY A 225 -9.23 -13.17 18.63
C GLY A 225 -8.99 -13.95 19.92
N ASP A 226 -8.94 -15.28 19.82
CA ASP A 226 -8.71 -16.16 20.96
C ASP A 226 -7.32 -15.93 21.58
N VAL A 227 -6.28 -15.80 20.74
CA VAL A 227 -4.92 -15.50 21.20
C VAL A 227 -4.86 -14.16 21.93
N ARG A 228 -5.55 -13.11 21.44
CA ARG A 228 -5.61 -11.81 22.12
C ARG A 228 -6.29 -11.93 23.49
N SER A 229 -7.43 -12.62 23.55
CA SER A 229 -8.17 -12.85 24.80
C SER A 229 -7.33 -13.64 25.83
N ALA A 230 -6.65 -14.69 25.38
CA ALA A 230 -5.75 -15.49 26.21
C ALA A 230 -4.58 -14.66 26.74
N ARG A 231 -3.94 -13.84 25.90
CA ARG A 231 -2.85 -12.94 26.32
C ARG A 231 -3.31 -11.91 27.35
N ALA A 232 -4.45 -11.27 27.12
CA ALA A 232 -5.02 -10.31 28.07
C ALA A 232 -5.34 -10.95 29.42
N SER A 233 -5.81 -12.20 29.42
CA SER A 233 -6.06 -12.97 30.64
C SER A 233 -4.76 -13.27 31.39
N THR A 234 -3.71 -13.69 30.68
CA THR A 234 -2.38 -13.93 31.25
C THR A 234 -1.74 -12.67 31.81
N GLU A 235 -1.84 -11.54 31.11
CA GLU A 235 -1.34 -10.24 31.59
C GLU A 235 -2.07 -9.79 32.86
N ARG A 236 -3.41 -9.92 32.91
CA ARG A 236 -4.19 -9.64 34.12
C ARG A 236 -3.75 -10.50 35.30
N ALA A 237 -3.58 -11.80 35.10
CA ALA A 237 -3.12 -12.70 36.15
C ALA A 237 -1.71 -12.32 36.63
N THR A 238 -0.81 -12.03 35.70
CA THR A 238 0.58 -11.62 35.99
C THR A 238 0.63 -10.32 36.78
N LEU A 239 -0.13 -9.30 36.36
CA LEU A 239 -0.25 -8.03 37.07
C LEU A 239 -0.84 -8.23 38.47
N SER A 240 -1.85 -9.09 38.61
CA SER A 240 -2.47 -9.39 39.91
C SER A 240 -1.48 -10.02 40.87
N VAL A 241 -0.66 -10.98 40.41
CA VAL A 241 0.42 -11.59 41.21
C VAL A 241 1.48 -10.56 41.56
N ARG A 242 1.90 -9.72 40.61
CA ARG A 242 2.93 -8.70 40.82
C ARG A 242 2.51 -7.61 41.81
N LEU A 243 1.23 -7.20 41.78
CA LEU A 243 0.69 -6.14 42.63
C LEU A 243 0.23 -6.66 44.01
N TRP A 244 0.16 -7.98 44.19
CA TRP A 244 -0.28 -8.61 45.44
C TRP A 244 0.49 -8.13 46.68
N PRO A 245 1.84 -8.07 46.69
CA PRO A 245 2.59 -7.61 47.86
C PRO A 245 2.31 -6.15 48.20
N ALA A 246 2.22 -5.28 47.18
CA ALA A 246 1.91 -3.86 47.37
C ALA A 246 0.50 -3.65 47.94
N TRP A 247 -0.47 -4.46 47.49
CA TRP A 247 -1.82 -4.45 48.03
C TRP A 247 -1.86 -4.93 49.49
N GLN A 248 -1.10 -5.97 49.85
CA GLN A 248 -0.97 -6.40 51.24
C GLN A 248 -0.33 -5.33 52.12
N ALA A 249 0.78 -4.73 51.69
CA ALA A 249 1.44 -3.64 52.41
C ALA A 249 0.49 -2.45 52.65
N ARG A 250 -0.32 -2.07 51.65
CA ARG A 250 -1.35 -1.04 51.81
C ARG A 250 -2.39 -1.44 52.87
N ARG A 251 -2.84 -2.70 52.86
CA ARG A 251 -3.82 -3.18 53.85
C ARG A 251 -3.28 -3.14 55.27
N GLU A 252 -2.03 -3.55 55.46
CA GLU A 252 -1.35 -3.50 56.75
C GLU A 252 -1.20 -2.05 57.23
N ALA A 253 -0.71 -1.15 56.36
CA ALA A 253 -0.58 0.27 56.69
C ALA A 253 -1.92 0.94 57.07
N VAL A 254 -3.01 0.57 56.40
CA VAL A 254 -4.36 1.06 56.75
C VAL A 254 -4.83 0.51 58.10
N ALA A 255 -4.53 -0.76 58.40
CA ALA A 255 -4.86 -1.34 59.70
C ALA A 255 -4.07 -0.68 60.85
N ASP A 256 -2.80 -0.35 60.62
CA ASP A 256 -1.96 0.32 61.60
C ASP A 256 -2.40 1.78 61.84
N LEU A 257 -2.77 2.51 60.78
CA LEU A 257 -3.40 3.84 60.91
C LEU A 257 -4.67 3.80 61.76
N GLY A 258 -5.49 2.76 61.61
CA GLY A 258 -6.69 2.55 62.42
C GLY A 258 -6.38 2.35 63.90
N ARG A 259 -5.31 1.59 64.23
CA ARG A 259 -4.87 1.36 65.61
C ARG A 259 -4.35 2.64 66.27
N VAL A 260 -3.51 3.41 65.56
CA VAL A 260 -3.01 4.70 66.07
C VAL A 260 -4.15 5.68 66.35
N SER A 261 -5.16 5.74 65.45
CA SER A 261 -6.34 6.59 65.68
C SER A 261 -7.20 6.15 66.87
N HIS A 262 -7.16 4.87 67.23
CA HIS A 262 -7.89 4.33 68.37
C HIS A 262 -7.16 4.59 69.69
N ASP A 263 -5.84 4.41 69.71
CA ASP A 263 -5.02 4.69 70.90
C ASP A 263 -4.97 6.19 71.24
N ASP A 264 -4.94 7.08 70.23
CA ASP A 264 -5.04 8.53 70.46
C ASP A 264 -6.42 8.95 71.03
N ALA A 265 -7.50 8.27 70.63
CA ALA A 265 -8.83 8.52 71.16
C ALA A 265 -9.00 8.00 72.60
N VAL A 266 -8.35 6.89 72.96
CA VAL A 266 -8.31 6.35 74.33
C VAL A 266 -7.44 7.23 75.24
N ALA A 267 -6.30 7.73 74.74
CA ALA A 267 -5.44 8.65 75.48
C ALA A 267 -6.12 10.01 75.75
N ALA A 268 -6.90 10.54 74.80
CA ALA A 268 -7.65 11.78 74.98
C ALA A 268 -8.88 11.66 75.90
N SER A 269 -9.41 10.45 76.11
CA SER A 269 -10.52 10.19 77.06
C SER A 269 -10.04 9.90 78.49
N ALA A 270 -8.74 9.70 78.70
CA ALA A 270 -8.14 9.38 79.99
C ALA A 270 -7.44 10.58 80.68
N ALA A 271 -7.42 11.75 80.02
CA ALA A 271 -6.95 13.03 80.55
C ALA A 271 -8.13 13.94 80.91
#